data_AF-A0A967ZAA4-F1
#
_entry.id   AF-A0A967ZAA4-F1
#
_cell.length_a   1.000
_cell.length_b   1.000
_cell.length_c   1.000
_cell.angle_alpha   90.00
_cell.angle_beta   90.00
_cell.angle_gamma   90.00
#
_symmetry.space_group_name_H-M   'P 1'
#
loop_
_entity.id
_entity.type
_entity.pdbx_description
1 polymer ?
#
loop_
_entity_poly.entity_id
_entity_poly.type
_entity_poly.pdbx_seq_one_letter_code
_entity_poly.pdbx_strand_id
1 'polypeptide(L)' 'LLRMRTEDGDYVPPNAFIPAAERYNLMPSLDRWVIEQVFENLVCRGPDKSAQYTLAVNLSG' A
#
# COMPACT_ATOMS: atom_id res chain seq x y z
N LEU A 1 -4.33 -5.42 0.32
CA LEU A 1 -5.16 -4.36 -0.32
C LEU A 1 -4.96 -3.07 0.45
N LEU A 2 -4.80 -1.95 -0.25
CA LEU A 2 -4.57 -0.63 0.35
C LEU A 2 -5.78 -0.19 1.18
N ARG A 3 -5.53 0.41 2.34
CA ARG A 3 -6.55 0.99 3.23
C ARG A 3 -6.00 2.28 3.78
N MET A 4 -6.82 3.33 3.80
CA MET A 4 -6.49 4.58 4.47
C MET A 4 -7.19 4.59 5.83
N ARG A 5 -6.48 4.99 6.88
CA ARG A 5 -7.02 5.12 8.23
C ARG A 5 -7.21 6.60 8.56
N THR A 6 -8.36 6.98 9.10
CA THR A 6 -8.60 8.33 9.61
C THR A 6 -7.94 8.52 10.98
N GLU A 7 -7.90 9.76 11.45
CA GLU A 7 -7.39 10.11 12.79
C GLU A 7 -8.21 9.44 13.90
N ASP A 8 -9.53 9.33 13.71
CA ASP A 8 -10.45 8.64 14.62
C ASP A 8 -10.29 7.11 14.59
N GLY A 9 -9.48 6.60 13.66
CA GLY A 9 -9.11 5.21 13.55
C GLY A 9 -9.96 4.38 12.59
N ASP A 10 -10.96 4.98 11.95
CA ASP A 10 -11.82 4.35 10.94
C ASP A 10 -11.08 4.12 9.62
N TYR A 11 -11.61 3.21 8.79
CA TYR A 11 -11.06 2.93 7.47
C TYR A 11 -11.85 3.61 6.36
N VAL A 12 -11.14 4.36 5.51
CA VAL A 12 -11.69 4.91 4.28
C VAL A 12 -11.42 3.92 3.13
N PRO A 13 -12.45 3.54 2.36
CA PRO A 13 -12.29 2.60 1.27
C PRO A 13 -11.53 3.24 0.08
N PRO A 14 -10.77 2.45 -0.71
CA PRO A 14 -10.01 2.96 -1.85
C PRO A 14 -10.81 3.80 -2.84
N ASN A 15 -12.04 3.41 -3.15
CA ASN A 15 -12.90 4.14 -4.07
C ASN A 15 -13.23 5.58 -3.61
N ALA A 16 -13.05 5.90 -2.32
CA ALA A 16 -13.30 7.24 -1.80
C ALA A 16 -12.06 8.16 -1.87
N PHE A 17 -10.83 7.62 -1.87
CA PHE A 17 -9.61 8.44 -1.87
C PHE A 17 -8.76 8.31 -3.14
N ILE A 18 -8.83 7.21 -3.89
CA ILE A 18 -8.08 7.03 -5.14
C ILE A 18 -8.43 8.09 -6.19
N PRO A 19 -9.71 8.45 -6.43
CA PRO A 19 -10.04 9.49 -7.39
C PRO A 19 -9.44 10.87 -7.04
N ALA A 20 -9.30 11.17 -5.74
CA ALA A 20 -8.63 12.39 -5.28
C ALA A 20 -7.11 12.30 -5.53
N ALA A 21 -6.49 11.16 -5.19
CA ALA A 21 -5.07 10.94 -5.44
C ALA A 21 -4.72 11.03 -6.93
N GLU A 22 -5.58 10.53 -7.82
CA GLU A 22 -5.44 10.70 -9.27
C GLU A 22 -5.59 12.17 -9.68
N ARG A 23 -6.66 12.84 -9.26
CA ARG A 23 -6.94 14.25 -9.60
C ARG A 23 -5.81 15.20 -9.20
N TYR A 24 -5.14 14.91 -8.09
CA TYR A 24 -4.05 15.73 -7.57
C TYR A 24 -2.65 15.18 -7.94
N ASN A 25 -2.55 14.20 -8.85
CA ASN A 25 -1.29 13.60 -9.29
C ASN A 25 -0.43 13.01 -8.15
N LEU A 26 -1.08 12.50 -7.11
CA LEU A 26 -0.43 11.88 -5.94
C LEU A 26 -0.20 10.38 -6.11
N MET A 27 -0.75 9.75 -7.16
CA MET A 27 -0.62 8.30 -7.38
C MET A 27 0.84 7.81 -7.44
N PRO A 28 1.79 8.48 -8.12
CA PRO A 28 3.19 8.05 -8.12
C PRO A 28 3.84 8.07 -6.72
N SER A 29 3.49 9.07 -5.91
CA SER A 29 3.96 9.16 -4.52
C SER A 29 3.33 8.08 -3.64
N LEU A 30 2.04 7.83 -3.84
CA LEU A 30 1.30 6.79 -3.12
C LEU A 30 1.82 5.39 -3.47
N ASP A 31 2.06 5.11 -4.74
CA ASP A 31 2.61 3.83 -5.20
C ASP A 31 3.99 3.56 -4.61
N ARG A 32 4.86 4.57 -4.59
CA ARG A 32 6.19 4.46 -3.95
C ARG A 32 6.05 4.14 -2.47
N TRP A 33 5.18 4.86 -1.77
CA TRP A 33 4.92 4.60 -0.36
C TRP A 33 4.39 3.17 -0.13
N VAL A 34 3.48 2.68 -0.98
CA VAL A 34 2.98 1.30 -0.90
C VAL A 34 4.12 0.28 -1.06
N ILE A 35 5.01 0.48 -2.04
CA ILE A 35 6.15 -0.41 -2.27
C ILE A 35 7.09 -0.44 -1.05
N GLU A 36 7.41 0.73 -0.49
CA GLU A 36 8.24 0.86 0.71
C GLU A 36 7.61 0.08 1.88
N GLN A 37 6.33 0.30 2.15
CA GLN A 37 5.61 -0.41 3.21
C GLN A 37 5.59 -1.92 2.99
N VAL A 38 5.39 -2.39 1.75
CA VAL A 38 5.41 -3.83 1.44
C VAL A 38 6.77 -4.44 1.76
N PHE A 39 7.87 -3.80 1.35
CA PHE A 39 9.21 -4.30 1.63
C PHE A 39 9.59 -4.23 3.11
N GLU A 40 9.26 -3.13 3.81
CA GLU A 40 9.48 -3.03 5.27
C GLU A 40 8.79 -4.17 6.02
N ASN A 41 7.53 -4.46 5.67
CA ASN A 41 6.77 -5.54 6.29
C ASN A 41 7.32 -6.94 5.97
N LEU A 42 7.99 -7.12 4.83
CA LEU A 42 8.67 -8.37 4.50
C LEU A 42 9.98 -8.53 5.28
N VAL A 43 10.79 -7.47 5.37
CA VAL A 43 12.07 -7.49 6.09
C VAL A 43 11.86 -7.78 7.58
N CYS A 44 10.78 -7.26 8.18
CA CYS A 44 10.46 -7.51 9.58
C CYS A 44 9.95 -8.93 9.89
N ARG A 45 9.64 -9.77 8.90
CA ARG A 45 9.06 -11.12 9.14
C ARG A 45 10.06 -12.21 9.51
N GLY A 46 11.36 -11.91 9.53
CA GLY A 46 12.40 -12.85 9.94
C GLY A 46 12.63 -14.00 8.94
N PRO A 47 13.72 -14.77 9.10
CA PRO A 47 14.20 -15.72 8.10
C PRO A 47 13.48 -17.07 8.20
N ASP A 48 12.16 -17.11 8.03
CA ASP A 48 11.49 -18.37 7.73
C ASP A 48 11.75 -18.70 6.25
N LYS A 49 12.96 -19.22 5.99
CA LYS A 49 13.52 -19.45 4.65
C LYS A 49 12.75 -20.50 3.84
N SER A 50 11.79 -21.19 4.46
CA SER A 50 10.95 -22.23 3.83
C SER A 50 9.78 -21.67 3.04
N ALA A 51 9.35 -20.45 3.32
CA ALA A 51 8.14 -19.90 2.72
C ALA A 51 8.50 -19.05 1.49
N GLN A 52 8.26 -19.60 0.30
CA GLN A 52 8.17 -18.78 -0.90
C GLN A 52 6.90 -17.95 -0.82
N TYR A 53 7.08 -16.63 -0.89
CA TYR A 53 5.96 -15.70 -0.93
C TYR A 53 5.90 -15.03 -2.30
N THR A 54 4.70 -15.02 -2.87
CA THR A 54 4.38 -14.16 -4.01
C THR A 54 3.53 -13.01 -3.49
N LEU A 55 3.95 -11.79 -3.78
CA LEU A 55 3.20 -10.58 -3.49
C LEU A 55 2.81 -9.90 -4.80
N ALA A 56 1.56 -9.48 -4.87
CA ALA A 56 1.04 -8.69 -5.98
C ALA A 56 0.72 -7.28 -5.47
N VAL A 57 1.29 -6.28 -6.12
CA VAL A 57 1.02 -4.86 -5.86
C VAL A 57 0.45 -4.28 -7.16
N ASN A 58 -0.73 -3.67 -7.06
CA ASN A 58 -1.29 -2.90 -8.17
C ASN A 58 -0.62 -1.54 -8.18
N LEU A 59 -0.10 -1.13 -9.34
CA LEU A 59 0.52 0.17 -9.56
C LEU A 59 -0.36 0.99 -10.49
N SER A 60 -0.40 2.30 -10.26
CA SER A 60 -1.01 3.26 -11.17
C SER A 60 -0.21 3.36 -12.48
N GLY A 61 -0.91 3.72 -13.56
CA GLY A 61 -0.35 3.89 -14.91
C GLY A 61 -0.12 5.34 -15.29
#